data_AF-A0A380GYL5-F1
#
_entry.id   AF-A0A380GYL5-F1
#
_cell.length_a   1.000
_cell.length_b   1.000
_cell.length_c   1.000
_cell.angle_alpha   90.00
_cell.angle_beta   90.00
_cell.angle_gamma   90.00
#
_symmetry.space_group_name_H-M   'P 1'
#
loop_
_entity.id
_entity.type
_entity.pdbx_description
1 polymer ?
#
loop_
_entity_poly.entity_id
_entity_poly.type
_entity_poly.pdbx_seq_one_letter_code
_entity_poly.pdbx_strand_id
1 'polypeptide(L)'
;MLNDSTYAQNLIYKITQEIVHVATSDYVYLNVDEVFDYLIDLNEKVGPHYQSMYQDLINDNRKTEIDYINGAVSQLGKENKIPTPVNEFVTNLIHSKESQRQAQ
;
A
#
# COMPACT_ATOMS: atom_id res chain seq x y z
N MET A 1 -12.32 11.38 6.84
CA MET A 1 -11.92 10.48 5.74
C MET A 1 -10.40 10.50 5.61
N LEU A 2 -9.76 9.48 5.00
CA LEU A 2 -8.30 9.48 4.81
C LEU A 2 -7.82 10.75 4.08
N ASN A 3 -8.60 11.22 3.12
CA ASN A 3 -8.32 12.44 2.35
C ASN A 3 -8.32 13.72 3.19
N ASP A 4 -8.92 13.75 4.38
CA ASP A 4 -8.95 14.97 5.22
C ASP A 4 -7.63 15.17 6.00
N SER A 5 -6.75 14.17 6.00
CA SER A 5 -5.49 14.18 6.74
C SER A 5 -4.32 14.42 5.80
N THR A 6 -3.65 15.57 5.95
CA THR A 6 -2.41 15.88 5.21
C THR A 6 -1.30 14.85 5.46
N TYR A 7 -1.26 14.25 6.65
CA TYR A 7 -0.34 13.16 6.97
C TYR A 7 -0.67 11.89 6.17
N ALA A 8 -1.96 11.56 6.01
CA ALA A 8 -2.37 10.41 5.22
C ALA A 8 -2.10 10.64 3.72
N GLN A 9 -2.41 11.82 3.20
CA GLN A 9 -2.07 12.20 1.82
C GLN A 9 -0.56 12.08 1.56
N ASN A 10 0.28 12.55 2.48
CA ASN A 10 1.73 12.39 2.38
C ASN A 10 2.19 10.93 2.36
N LEU A 11 1.54 10.05 3.14
CA LEU A 11 1.84 8.61 3.11
C LEU A 11 1.41 7.98 1.78
N ILE A 12 0.20 8.29 1.30
CA ILE A 12 -0.30 7.82 0.00
C ILE A 12 0.67 8.22 -1.11
N TYR A 13 1.06 9.50 -1.15
CA TYR A 13 2.00 10.01 -2.15
C TYR A 13 3.34 9.27 -2.11
N LYS A 14 3.93 9.07 -0.93
CA LYS A 14 5.21 8.35 -0.80
C LYS A 14 5.10 6.87 -1.20
N ILE A 15 4.02 6.20 -0.84
CA ILE A 15 3.76 4.82 -1.27
C ILE A 15 3.68 4.76 -2.79
N THR A 16 2.91 5.66 -3.41
CA THR A 16 2.78 5.76 -4.87
C THR A 16 4.11 6.04 -5.55
N GLN A 17 4.93 6.95 -5.01
CA GLN A 17 6.26 7.26 -5.52
C GLN A 17 7.15 6.02 -5.60
N GLU A 18 7.21 5.23 -4.52
CA GLU A 18 7.99 4.00 -4.49
C GLU A 18 7.48 2.98 -5.52
N ILE A 19 6.15 2.80 -5.62
CA ILE A 19 5.54 1.89 -6.60
C ILE A 19 5.92 2.29 -8.03
N VAL A 20 5.76 3.56 -8.39
CA VAL A 20 6.07 4.06 -9.74
C VAL A 20 7.56 3.92 -10.05
N HIS A 21 8.43 4.20 -9.07
CA HIS A 21 9.87 4.06 -9.26
C HIS A 21 10.28 2.60 -9.50
N VAL A 22 9.71 1.66 -8.75
CA VAL A 22 9.93 0.22 -8.99
C VAL A 22 9.38 -0.19 -10.35
N ALA A 23 8.16 0.20 -10.70
CA ALA A 23 7.52 -0.14 -11.98
C ALA A 23 8.35 0.35 -13.19
N THR A 24 9.05 1.48 -13.05
CA THR A 24 9.92 2.02 -14.09
C THR A 24 11.08 1.08 -14.44
N SER A 25 11.55 0.26 -13.48
CA SER A 25 12.60 -0.74 -13.74
C SER A 25 12.15 -1.87 -14.67
N ASP A 26 10.84 -2.11 -14.74
CA ASP A 26 10.19 -3.07 -15.63
C ASP A 26 9.56 -2.40 -16.87
N TYR A 27 10.05 -1.21 -17.24
CA TYR A 27 9.60 -0.43 -18.40
C TYR A 27 8.11 0.00 -18.34
N VAL A 28 7.53 0.05 -17.14
CA VAL A 28 6.18 0.59 -16.91
C VAL A 28 6.31 2.03 -16.41
N TYR A 29 5.95 2.97 -17.27
CA TYR A 29 6.07 4.40 -17.00
C TYR A 29 4.71 4.99 -16.61
N LEU A 30 4.60 5.44 -15.37
CA LEU A 30 3.41 6.07 -14.81
C LEU A 30 3.77 7.46 -14.28
N ASN A 31 2.81 8.37 -14.26
CA ASN A 31 2.95 9.67 -13.62
C ASN A 31 2.48 9.57 -12.16
N VAL A 32 3.37 9.86 -11.21
CA VAL A 32 3.07 9.80 -9.77
C VAL A 32 1.91 10.71 -9.41
N ASP A 33 1.89 11.93 -9.94
CA ASP A 33 0.88 12.94 -9.58
C ASP A 33 -0.49 12.52 -10.12
N GLU A 34 -0.56 11.98 -11.34
CA GLU A 34 -1.81 11.46 -11.91
C GLU A 34 -2.34 10.25 -11.14
N VAL A 35 -1.46 9.33 -10.72
CA VAL A 35 -1.85 8.18 -9.89
C VAL A 35 -2.31 8.64 -8.51
N PHE A 36 -1.63 9.62 -7.91
CA PHE A 36 -2.02 10.20 -6.64
C PHE A 36 -3.40 10.86 -6.73
N ASP A 37 -3.62 11.73 -7.72
CA ASP A 37 -4.90 12.41 -7.92
C ASP A 37 -6.04 11.41 -8.13
N TYR A 38 -5.79 10.34 -8.90
CA TYR A 38 -6.73 9.24 -9.07
C TYR A 38 -7.07 8.56 -7.73
N LEU A 39 -6.08 8.29 -6.88
CA LEU A 39 -6.30 7.65 -5.57
C LEU A 39 -7.08 8.56 -4.61
N ILE A 40 -6.83 9.87 -4.64
CA ILE A 40 -7.59 10.84 -3.85
C ILE A 40 -9.05 10.87 -4.30
N ASP A 41 -9.31 11.03 -5.60
CA ASP A 41 -10.66 11.03 -6.17
C ASP A 41 -11.41 9.71 -5.90
N LEU A 42 -10.72 8.56 -6.03
CA LEU A 42 -11.29 7.25 -5.72
C LEU A 42 -11.73 7.17 -4.25
N ASN A 43 -10.91 7.63 -3.31
CA ASN A 43 -11.26 7.63 -1.89
C ASN A 43 -12.49 8.49 -1.57
N GLU A 44 -12.72 9.58 -2.30
CA GLU A 44 -13.95 10.39 -2.13
C GLU A 44 -15.18 9.63 -2.65
N LYS A 45 -15.05 8.98 -3.81
CA LYS A 45 -16.16 8.30 -4.49
C LYS A 45 -16.62 7.02 -3.78
N VAL A 46 -15.69 6.21 -3.30
CA VAL A 46 -16.05 4.92 -2.67
C VAL A 46 -16.61 5.13 -1.26
N GLY A 47 -16.35 6.28 -0.63
CA GLY A 47 -16.92 6.63 0.67
C GLY A 47 -16.39 5.72 1.80
N PRO A 48 -17.04 5.73 2.98
CA PRO A 48 -16.65 4.89 4.10
C PRO A 48 -16.97 3.42 3.80
N HIS A 49 -15.94 2.67 3.40
CA HIS A 49 -16.00 1.23 3.19
C HIS A 49 -14.80 0.56 3.85
N TYR A 50 -14.99 -0.68 4.30
CA TYR A 50 -13.88 -1.49 4.80
C TYR A 50 -13.22 -2.23 3.64
N GLN A 51 -11.94 -1.96 3.41
CA GLN A 51 -11.13 -2.62 2.39
C GLN A 51 -11.03 -4.14 2.64
N SER A 52 -10.77 -4.94 1.60
CA SER A 52 -10.67 -6.41 1.67
C SER A 52 -9.76 -6.88 2.80
N MET A 53 -8.55 -6.35 2.87
CA MET A 53 -7.57 -6.68 3.92
C MET A 53 -8.06 -6.37 5.34
N TYR A 54 -8.87 -5.32 5.51
CA TYR A 54 -9.50 -5.05 6.81
C TYR A 54 -10.49 -6.14 7.15
N GLN A 55 -11.32 -6.54 6.19
CA GLN A 55 -12.31 -7.60 6.40
C GLN A 55 -11.62 -8.93 6.71
N ASP A 56 -10.61 -9.30 5.93
CA ASP A 56 -9.81 -10.51 6.15
C ASP A 56 -9.23 -10.53 7.57
N LEU A 57 -8.52 -9.48 7.98
CA LEU A 57 -7.78 -9.50 9.24
C LEU A 57 -8.66 -9.20 10.46
N ILE A 58 -9.52 -8.20 10.37
CA ILE A 58 -10.29 -7.70 11.52
C ILE A 58 -11.58 -8.47 11.71
N ASN A 59 -12.32 -8.76 10.64
CA ASN A 59 -13.60 -9.46 10.74
C ASN A 59 -13.42 -10.99 10.74
N ASP A 60 -12.55 -11.51 9.87
CA ASP A 60 -12.43 -12.96 9.64
C ASP A 60 -11.20 -13.60 10.31
N ASN A 61 -10.26 -12.79 10.83
CA ASN A 61 -9.00 -13.24 11.42
C ASN A 61 -8.15 -14.12 10.47
N ARG A 62 -8.21 -13.83 9.17
CA ARG A 62 -7.41 -14.47 8.12
C ARG A 62 -6.19 -13.63 7.77
N LYS A 63 -5.16 -14.27 7.22
CA LYS A 63 -4.05 -13.55 6.60
C LYS A 63 -4.52 -12.69 5.45
N THR A 64 -3.86 -11.55 5.27
CA THR A 64 -4.14 -10.59 4.21
C THR A 64 -3.32 -10.87 2.96
N GLU A 65 -3.63 -10.15 1.88
CA GLU A 65 -2.90 -10.16 0.62
C GLU A 65 -1.69 -9.20 0.59
N ILE A 66 -1.23 -8.69 1.76
CA ILE A 66 -0.18 -7.65 1.83
C ILE A 66 1.10 -8.02 1.08
N ASP A 67 1.49 -9.29 1.08
CA ASP A 67 2.68 -9.81 0.40
C ASP A 67 2.62 -9.67 -1.12
N TYR A 68 1.41 -9.65 -1.69
CA TYR A 68 1.20 -9.49 -3.12
C TYR A 68 0.98 -8.03 -3.54
N ILE A 69 0.83 -7.12 -2.57
CA ILE A 69 0.62 -5.68 -2.80
C ILE A 69 1.90 -4.92 -2.44
N ASN A 70 2.04 -4.46 -1.19
CA ASN A 70 3.21 -3.68 -0.77
C ASN A 70 4.45 -4.58 -0.58
N GLY A 71 4.25 -5.84 -0.17
CA GLY A 71 5.33 -6.82 -0.06
C GLY A 71 6.00 -7.09 -1.40
N ALA A 72 5.21 -7.24 -2.47
CA ALA A 72 5.70 -7.43 -3.82
C ALA A 72 6.53 -6.24 -4.30
N VAL A 73 6.06 -5.01 -4.07
CA VAL A 73 6.82 -3.78 -4.39
C VAL A 73 8.13 -3.74 -3.61
N SER A 74 8.11 -4.10 -2.33
CA SER A 74 9.33 -4.15 -1.51
C SER A 74 10.34 -5.18 -2.00
N GLN A 75 9.86 -6.35 -2.40
CA GLN A 75 10.70 -7.42 -2.94
C GLN A 75 11.32 -7.01 -4.29
N LEU A 76 10.51 -6.51 -5.22
CA LEU A 76 10.98 -6.02 -6.52
C LEU A 76 11.95 -4.84 -6.37
N GLY A 77 11.71 -3.95 -5.41
CA GLY A 77 12.65 -2.87 -5.07
C GLY A 77 14.01 -3.42 -4.66
N LYS A 78 14.06 -4.43 -3.78
CA LYS A 78 15.32 -5.08 -3.37
C LYS A 78 16.05 -5.72 -4.55
N GLU A 79 15.34 -6.43 -5.42
CA GLU A 79 15.90 -7.08 -6.61
C GLU A 79 16.51 -6.07 -7.58
N ASN A 80 15.85 -4.92 -7.77
CA ASN A 80 16.29 -3.84 -8.66
C ASN A 80 17.18 -2.79 -7.97
N LYS A 81 17.54 -2.97 -6.69
CA LYS A 81 18.33 -2.02 -5.88
C LYS A 81 17.67 -0.62 -5.76
N ILE A 82 16.34 -0.59 -5.74
CA ILE A 82 15.53 0.60 -5.56
C ILE A 82 15.00 0.61 -4.12
N PRO A 83 15.28 1.66 -3.32
CA PRO A 83 14.75 1.75 -1.96
C PRO A 83 13.23 1.88 -1.93
N THR A 84 12.57 1.03 -1.14
CA THR A 84 11.11 1.07 -0.90
C THR A 84 10.76 1.04 0.59
N PRO A 85 11.33 1.95 1.41
CA PRO A 85 11.20 1.90 2.86
C PRO A 85 9.76 2.03 3.37
N VAL A 86 8.89 2.78 2.68
CA VAL A 86 7.50 2.98 3.13
C VAL A 86 6.66 1.74 2.84
N ASN A 87 6.81 1.13 1.65
CA ASN A 87 6.14 -0.14 1.34
C ASN A 87 6.61 -1.26 2.29
N GLU A 88 7.91 -1.36 2.56
CA GLU A 88 8.45 -2.34 3.52
C GLU A 88 7.89 -2.11 4.93
N PHE A 89 7.80 -0.85 5.38
CA PHE A 89 7.24 -0.52 6.67
C PHE A 89 5.76 -0.92 6.79
N VAL A 90 4.94 -0.62 5.78
CA VAL A 90 3.52 -0.99 5.75
C VAL A 90 3.35 -2.51 5.78
N THR A 91 4.15 -3.24 4.98
CA THR A 91 4.14 -4.71 4.98
C THR A 91 4.43 -5.27 6.38
N ASN A 92 5.50 -4.79 7.02
CA ASN A 92 5.87 -5.22 8.36
C ASN A 92 4.81 -4.87 9.41
N LEU A 93 4.13 -3.72 9.27
CA LEU A 93 3.06 -3.32 10.18
C LEU A 93 1.86 -4.28 10.09
N ILE A 94 1.47 -4.67 8.88
CA ILE A 94 0.37 -5.63 8.67
C ILE A 94 0.76 -7.01 9.19
N HIS A 95 1.94 -7.54 8.88
CA HIS A 95 2.40 -8.81 9.44
C HIS A 95 2.51 -8.80 10.96
N SER A 96 2.93 -7.67 11.55
CA SER A 96 2.93 -7.50 12.99
C SER A 96 1.51 -7.61 13.55
N LYS A 97 0.52 -7.05 12.85
CA LYS A 97 -0.89 -7.13 13.25
C LYS A 97 -1.48 -8.53 13.05
N GLU A 98 -1.16 -9.21 11.96
CA GLU A 98 -1.51 -10.62 11.72
C GLU A 98 -0.94 -11.52 12.83
N SER A 99 0.32 -11.32 13.19
CA SER A 99 1.01 -12.09 14.25
C SER A 99 0.37 -11.86 15.63
N GLN A 100 0.07 -10.60 15.97
CA GLN A 100 -0.65 -10.27 17.21
C GLN A 100 -2.02 -10.95 17.29
N ARG A 101 -2.68 -11.16 16.14
CA ARG A 101 -4.00 -11.77 16.03
C ARG A 101 -3.95 -13.28 15.79
N GLN A 102 -2.76 -13.84 15.60
CA GLN A 102 -2.55 -15.24 15.22
C GLN A 102 -3.39 -15.61 13.98
N ALA A 103 -3.45 -14.69 13.02
CA ALA A 103 -4.24 -14.87 11.81
C ALA A 103 -3.78 -16.10 11.01
N GLN A 104 -4.74 -16.86 10.46
CA GLN A 104 -4.49 -18.10 9.73
C GLN A 104 -4.64 -17.93 8.22
#